data_AF-A0A6D2IEE7-F1
#
_entry.id   AF-A0A6D2IEE7-F1
#
_cell.length_a   1.000
_cell.length_b   1.000
_cell.length_c   1.000
_cell.angle_alpha   90.00
_cell.angle_beta   90.00
_cell.angle_gamma   90.00
#
_symmetry.space_group_name_H-M   'P 1'
#
loop_
_entity.id
_entity.type
_entity.pdbx_description
1 polymer ?
#
loop_
_entity_poly.entity_id
_entity_poly.type
_entity_poly.pdbx_seq_one_letter_code
_entity_poly.pdbx_strand_id
1 'polypeptide(L)'
;MEEHPELAMTTVDLSNTTALHTAASQRHMEVVEYLIEAAGSSLAAIAKSNGKTALHSAARNCHMEVVKVILAVEPDTAMRIDKKGQTPLHMAVKGQSLDVVSS
;
A
#
# COMPACT_ATOMS: atom_id res chain seq x y z
N MET A 1 11.77 -28.80 3.19
CA MET A 1 12.11 -27.50 2.61
C MET A 1 11.29 -26.51 3.39
N GLU A 2 11.85 -25.97 4.46
CA GLU A 2 11.17 -24.93 5.25
C GLU A 2 11.21 -23.67 4.39
N GLU A 3 10.12 -23.41 3.67
CA GLU A 3 9.92 -22.12 3.03
C GLU A 3 9.71 -21.12 4.16
N HIS A 4 10.72 -20.32 4.46
CA HIS A 4 10.62 -19.25 5.46
C HIS A 4 9.58 -18.24 4.97
N PRO A 5 8.32 -18.28 5.47
CA PRO A 5 7.23 -17.51 4.89
C PRO A 5 7.44 -16.00 5.07
N GLU A 6 8.22 -15.60 6.07
CA GLU A 6 8.61 -14.21 6.34
C GLU A 6 9.44 -13.59 5.21
N LEU A 7 10.31 -14.39 4.54
CA LEU A 7 11.04 -13.92 3.37
C LEU A 7 10.10 -13.66 2.20
N ALA A 8 9.11 -14.54 1.97
CA ALA A 8 8.14 -14.39 0.89
C ALA A 8 7.31 -13.10 1.02
N MET A 9 6.97 -12.65 2.24
CA MET A 9 6.14 -11.47 2.47
C MET A 9 6.81 -10.14 2.08
N THR A 10 8.14 -10.10 2.13
CA THR A 10 8.95 -8.94 1.69
C THR A 10 9.44 -9.08 0.26
N THR A 11 9.23 -10.23 -0.40
CA THR A 11 9.56 -10.39 -1.82
C THR A 11 8.74 -9.42 -2.68
N VAL A 12 9.37 -9.08 -3.80
CA VAL A 12 8.85 -8.11 -4.74
C VAL A 12 8.84 -8.70 -6.15
N ASP A 13 7.83 -8.34 -6.93
CA ASP A 13 7.82 -8.63 -8.38
C ASP A 13 8.80 -7.73 -9.16
N LEU A 14 8.85 -7.90 -10.49
CA LEU A 14 9.68 -7.10 -11.40
C LEU A 14 9.40 -5.58 -11.34
N SER A 15 8.26 -5.17 -10.78
CA SER A 15 7.85 -3.78 -10.57
C SER A 15 8.06 -3.30 -9.13
N ASN A 16 8.84 -4.03 -8.34
CA ASN A 16 9.03 -3.80 -6.92
C ASN A 16 7.71 -3.86 -6.11
N THR A 17 6.73 -4.65 -6.55
CA THR A 17 5.42 -4.77 -5.92
C THR A 17 5.44 -5.87 -4.86
N THR A 18 5.12 -5.51 -3.62
CA THR A 18 4.95 -6.46 -2.51
C THR A 18 3.51 -6.96 -2.41
N ALA A 19 3.29 -8.05 -1.67
CA ALA A 19 1.95 -8.54 -1.35
C ALA A 19 1.06 -7.47 -0.68
N LEU A 20 1.65 -6.61 0.16
CA LEU A 20 0.93 -5.52 0.83
C LEU A 20 0.37 -4.49 -0.17
N HIS A 21 1.08 -4.18 -1.26
CA HIS A 21 0.54 -3.29 -2.30
C HIS A 21 -0.74 -3.85 -2.92
N THR A 22 -0.72 -5.16 -3.20
CA THR A 22 -1.84 -5.86 -3.82
C THR A 22 -3.03 -5.93 -2.86
N ALA A 23 -2.81 -6.37 -1.62
CA ALA A 23 -3.85 -6.42 -0.57
C ALA A 23 -4.45 -5.03 -0.33
N ALA A 24 -3.61 -4.01 -0.22
CA ALA A 24 -4.03 -2.62 -0.01
C ALA A 24 -4.82 -2.03 -1.17
N SER A 25 -4.62 -2.51 -2.41
CA SER A 25 -5.42 -2.09 -3.56
C SER A 25 -6.79 -2.77 -3.66
N GLN A 26 -6.94 -3.96 -3.08
CA GLN A 26 -8.13 -4.81 -3.22
C GLN A 26 -9.04 -4.82 -1.97
N ARG A 27 -8.70 -4.06 -0.92
CA ARG A 27 -9.44 -4.01 0.36
C ARG A 27 -9.41 -5.32 1.17
N HIS A 28 -8.38 -6.15 0.97
CA HIS A 28 -8.20 -7.41 1.70
C HIS A 28 -7.62 -7.15 3.10
N MET A 29 -8.47 -6.69 4.01
CA MET A 29 -8.07 -6.19 5.33
C MET A 29 -7.33 -7.23 6.18
N GLU A 30 -7.87 -8.44 6.29
CA GLU A 30 -7.26 -9.53 7.07
C GLU A 30 -5.84 -9.85 6.57
N VAL A 31 -5.62 -9.79 5.26
CA VAL A 31 -4.31 -9.99 4.65
C VAL A 31 -3.37 -8.83 4.96
N VAL A 32 -3.87 -7.59 4.97
CA VAL A 32 -3.08 -6.40 5.36
C VAL A 32 -2.59 -6.52 6.80
N GLU A 33 -3.47 -6.86 7.73
CA GLU A 33 -3.14 -7.02 9.15
C GLU A 33 -2.11 -8.13 9.34
N TYR A 34 -2.36 -9.31 8.75
CA TYR A 34 -1.43 -10.44 8.82
C TYR A 34 -0.04 -10.10 8.28
N LEU A 35 0.03 -9.42 7.12
CA LEU A 35 1.31 -9.05 6.52
C LEU A 35 2.09 -8.04 7.38
N ILE A 36 1.40 -7.09 8.00
CA ILE A 36 2.01 -6.08 8.88
C ILE A 36 2.49 -6.72 10.18
N GLU A 37 1.71 -7.63 10.75
CA GLU A 37 2.07 -8.37 11.97
C GLU A 37 3.28 -9.29 11.73
N ALA A 38 3.29 -10.01 10.61
CA ALA A 38 4.34 -10.99 10.31
C ALA A 38 5.64 -10.38 9.76
N ALA A 39 5.57 -9.34 8.92
CA ALA A 39 6.76 -8.74 8.28
C ALA A 39 7.17 -7.37 8.87
N GLY A 40 6.37 -6.83 9.80
CA GLY A 40 6.62 -5.56 10.46
C GLY A 40 6.30 -4.31 9.62
N SER A 41 6.43 -3.13 10.25
CA SER A 41 6.06 -1.84 9.66
C SER A 41 6.88 -1.46 8.43
N SER A 42 8.12 -1.94 8.34
CA SER A 42 9.03 -1.65 7.21
C SER A 42 8.46 -2.05 5.85
N LEU A 43 7.59 -3.07 5.81
CA LEU A 43 6.89 -3.51 4.60
C LEU A 43 6.00 -2.39 4.02
N ALA A 44 5.41 -1.55 4.86
CA ALA A 44 4.56 -0.42 4.45
C ALA A 44 5.37 0.72 3.82
N ALA A 45 6.66 0.83 4.15
CA ALA A 45 7.57 1.84 3.60
C ALA A 45 8.14 1.47 2.23
N ILE A 46 8.01 0.20 1.81
CA ILE A 46 8.49 -0.27 0.50
C ILE A 46 7.69 0.42 -0.60
N ALA A 47 8.42 0.99 -1.56
CA ALA A 47 7.84 1.65 -2.72
C ALA A 47 8.02 0.80 -3.98
N LYS A 48 6.97 0.72 -4.80
CA LYS A 48 7.04 0.20 -6.17
C LYS A 48 8.09 0.95 -7.00
N SER A 49 8.42 0.40 -8.16
CA SER A 49 9.32 1.03 -9.15
C SER A 49 8.88 2.44 -9.60
N ASN A 50 7.60 2.79 -9.43
CA ASN A 50 7.07 4.14 -9.70
C ASN A 50 7.03 5.07 -8.46
N GLY A 51 7.61 4.66 -7.34
CA GLY A 51 7.66 5.42 -6.08
C GLY A 51 6.40 5.28 -5.21
N LYS A 52 5.38 4.55 -5.65
CA LYS A 52 4.14 4.38 -4.86
C LYS A 52 4.32 3.33 -3.79
N THR A 53 3.95 3.68 -2.56
CA THR A 53 3.80 2.74 -1.44
C THR A 53 2.41 2.09 -1.44
N ALA A 54 2.19 1.12 -0.55
CA ALA A 54 0.87 0.53 -0.33
C ALA A 54 -0.18 1.59 0.07
N LEU A 55 0.21 2.62 0.82
CA LEU A 55 -0.67 3.73 1.21
C LEU A 55 -1.20 4.51 0.00
N HIS A 56 -0.38 4.72 -1.04
CA HIS A 56 -0.84 5.36 -2.28
C HIS A 56 -1.93 4.55 -2.96
N SER A 57 -1.79 3.22 -2.98
CA SER A 57 -2.76 2.30 -3.56
C SER A 57 -4.06 2.28 -2.76
N ALA A 58 -3.99 2.19 -1.43
CA ALA A 58 -5.17 2.23 -0.56
C ALA A 58 -5.92 3.56 -0.69
N ALA A 59 -5.20 4.68 -0.66
CA ALA A 59 -5.76 6.01 -0.80
C ALA A 59 -6.46 6.19 -2.16
N ARG A 60 -5.83 5.77 -3.27
CA ARG A 60 -6.43 5.85 -4.61
C ARG A 60 -7.76 5.10 -4.72
N ASN A 61 -7.91 3.99 -4.01
CA ASN A 61 -9.13 3.18 -4.08
C ASN A 61 -10.10 3.48 -2.94
N CYS A 62 -9.87 4.54 -2.16
CA CYS A 62 -10.71 4.95 -1.03
C CYS A 62 -10.87 3.86 0.05
N HIS A 63 -9.88 2.99 0.22
CA HIS A 63 -9.90 1.91 1.22
C HIS A 63 -9.47 2.45 2.59
N MET A 64 -10.35 3.23 3.23
CA MET A 64 -10.05 4.00 4.43
C MET A 64 -9.52 3.16 5.59
N GLU A 65 -10.02 1.94 5.78
CA GLU A 65 -9.59 1.10 6.90
C GLU A 65 -8.14 0.64 6.74
N VAL A 66 -7.74 0.29 5.52
CA VAL A 66 -6.35 -0.03 5.17
C VAL A 66 -5.45 1.20 5.36
N VAL A 67 -5.92 2.39 4.98
CA VAL A 67 -5.20 3.65 5.17
C VAL A 67 -4.89 3.87 6.66
N LYS A 68 -5.87 3.68 7.54
CA LYS A 68 -5.69 3.83 8.99
C LYS A 68 -4.65 2.86 9.54
N VAL A 69 -4.74 1.58 9.19
CA VAL A 69 -3.80 0.56 9.68
C VAL A 69 -2.37 0.87 9.22
N ILE A 70 -2.17 1.19 7.95
CA ILE A 70 -0.84 1.54 7.43
C ILE A 70 -0.27 2.77 8.14
N LEU A 71 -1.08 3.81 8.39
CA LEU A 71 -0.64 5.01 9.10
C LEU A 71 -0.37 4.77 10.60
N ALA A 72 -1.08 3.82 11.22
CA ALA A 72 -0.87 3.47 12.61
C ALA A 72 0.49 2.78 12.81
N VAL A 73 0.94 1.99 11.84
CA VAL A 73 2.23 1.29 11.93
C VAL A 73 3.39 2.04 11.31
N GLU A 74 3.16 2.83 10.26
CA GLU A 74 4.20 3.54 9.51
C GLU A 74 3.70 4.93 9.05
N PRO A 75 3.60 5.90 9.97
CA PRO A 75 3.02 7.22 9.69
C PRO A 75 3.82 8.04 8.66
N ASP A 76 5.13 7.80 8.54
CA ASP A 76 6.01 8.50 7.60
C ASP A 76 5.60 8.28 6.13
N THR A 77 4.83 7.22 5.86
CA THR A 77 4.27 6.96 4.52
C THR A 77 3.29 8.03 4.07
N ALA A 78 2.69 8.81 4.97
CA ALA A 78 1.74 9.89 4.66
C ALA A 78 2.35 10.99 3.77
N MET A 79 3.65 11.28 3.97
CA MET A 79 4.37 12.34 3.29
C MET A 79 5.25 11.84 2.14
N ARG A 80 5.32 10.52 1.92
CA ARG A 80 6.08 9.94 0.81
C ARG A 80 5.47 10.40 -0.52
N ILE A 81 6.34 10.80 -1.45
CA ILE A 81 5.96 11.18 -2.81
C ILE A 81 6.32 10.08 -3.80
N ASP A 82 5.44 9.83 -4.76
CA ASP A 82 5.75 8.99 -5.90
C ASP A 82 6.65 9.72 -6.93
N LYS A 83 7.05 9.03 -8.01
CA LYS A 83 7.88 9.64 -9.07
C LYS A 83 7.22 10.80 -9.81
N LYS A 84 5.93 11.05 -9.60
CA LYS A 84 5.20 12.21 -10.15
C LYS A 84 5.04 13.33 -9.10
N GLY A 85 5.70 13.21 -7.95
CA GLY A 85 5.58 14.17 -6.85
C GLY A 85 4.24 14.08 -6.10
N GLN A 86 3.50 12.99 -6.25
CA GLN A 86 2.17 12.86 -5.67
C GLN A 86 2.25 12.11 -4.34
N THR A 87 1.64 12.66 -3.30
CA THR A 87 1.44 11.98 -2.01
C THR A 87 0.23 11.04 -2.06
N PRO A 88 0.03 10.15 -1.06
CA PRO A 88 -1.19 9.36 -0.95
C PRO A 88 -2.47 10.22 -0.94
N LEU A 89 -2.43 11.40 -0.33
CA LEU A 89 -3.59 12.31 -0.34
C LEU A 89 -3.97 12.80 -1.75
N HIS A 90 -2.97 13.10 -2.60
CA HIS A 90 -3.22 13.41 -4.01
C HIS A 90 -3.88 12.22 -4.74
N MET A 91 -3.50 10.99 -4.37
CA MET A 91 -4.10 9.78 -4.94
C MET A 91 -5.56 9.60 -4.54
N ALA A 92 -5.93 9.93 -3.30
CA ALA A 92 -7.33 9.86 -2.84
C ALA A 92 -8.27 10.74 -3.68
N VAL A 93 -7.87 11.99 -3.94
CA VAL A 93 -8.65 12.90 -4.79
C VAL A 93 -8.76 12.38 -6.22
N LYS A 94 -7.69 11.80 -6.77
CA LYS A 94 -7.68 11.22 -8.12
C LYS A 94 -8.57 9.97 -8.23
N GLY A 95 -8.65 9.19 -7.15
CA GLY A 95 -9.55 8.04 -7.04
C GLY A 95 -11.01 8.45 -7.14
N GLN A 96 -11.41 9.41 -6.30
CA GLN A 96 -12.77 9.96 -6.31
C GLN A 96 -13.13 10.63 -7.63
N SER A 97 -12.16 11.27 -8.29
CA SER A 97 -12.36 11.88 -9.62
C SER A 97 -12.78 10.86 -10.69
N LEU A 98 -12.47 9.57 -10.52
CA LEU A 98 -12.91 8.52 -11.45
C LEU A 98 -14.37 8.10 -11.20
N ASP A 99 -14.87 8.20 -9.96
CA ASP A 99 -16.27 7.90 -9.64
C ASP A 99 -17.23 8.97 -10.17
N VAL A 100 -16.81 10.25 -10.23
CA VAL A 100 -17.68 11.36 -10.67
C VAL A 100 -18.00 11.36 -12.16
N VAL A 101 -17.30 10.58 -12.99
CA VAL A 101 -17.51 10.52 -14.45
C VAL A 101 -18.32 9.29 -14.87
N SER A 102 -18.73 8.44 -13.93
CA SER A 102 -19.43 7.18 -14.21
C SER A 102 -20.90 7.15 -13.75
N SER A 103 -21.57 8.31 -13.66
CA SER A 103 -23.02 8.41 -13.36
C SER A 103 -23.81 9.04 -14.50
#